data_AF-A0A418KSW3-F1
#
_entry.id   AF-A0A418KSW3-F1
#
_cell.length_a   1.000
_cell.length_b   1.000
_cell.length_c   1.000
_cell.angle_alpha   90.00
_cell.angle_beta   90.00
_cell.angle_gamma   90.00
#
_symmetry.space_group_name_H-M   'P 1'
#
loop_
_entity.id
_entity.type
_entity.pdbx_description
1 polymer ?
#
loop_
_entity_poly.entity_id
_entity_poly.type
_entity_poly.pdbx_seq_one_letter_code
_entity_poly.pdbx_strand_id
1 'polypeptide(L)'
;MGTIQLLLVVVGAIAVTAVANRRGLQPSIVVVVLASAVSFVPGLPRFELDPELILSVVLPPLLYSAALDFSVYSLARNLRPILSLGVGMVIVSTLVTGAVANWVVPGLGVVAALVLGAVVAPPDAVSAVAIGRKLGLPKRLMTILTGESLVNDATALTIFTLAVAAATGSHPFIDNAILLFLYATVVGCGVGLALAAGVHWARQRLGESGLETVLGLVVPFAAYLFAEELHGSGVLAVVTAGFWLGHHDADAGFATRLQGRQVWRSLDTLLEAFVFAYMGLQCKFVFDDLPIHGDEWGRFVLSAVVVLLTVLLIRPFWVFLTYGQRVLRRRYLSFLPRRPRRPDATRPLPRAQLLVVSWSGMRGVVTMAAAAGVPAMTASGEPFPGRSIIQALAFVVAVGSLLIQVPTLPMLVRRLGISADDERAAETAATRRARHIARAAAERALRDLLAEPPSGVDPAAMTAIRERMAAAMRARQSADDRDVEVEEAERSPAVRQAMLTVRREMLAAQRRALTAARDAGELDDEVMRRELERLDYEEAAAAAD
;
A
#
# COMPACT_ATOMS: atom_id res chain seq x y z
N MET A 1 -0.32 -3.93 -31.63
CA MET A 1 0.45 -3.12 -30.65
C MET A 1 1.93 -3.25 -30.95
N GLY A 2 2.70 -2.16 -30.93
CA GLY A 2 4.16 -2.26 -30.93
C GLY A 2 4.67 -2.29 -29.49
N THR A 3 5.33 -3.36 -29.06
CA THR A 3 6.04 -3.44 -27.75
C THR A 3 6.93 -2.21 -27.49
N ILE A 4 7.46 -1.62 -28.56
CA ILE A 4 8.23 -0.38 -28.58
C ILE A 4 7.46 0.82 -27.99
N GLN A 5 6.16 0.96 -28.28
CA GLN A 5 5.36 2.10 -27.80
C GLN A 5 5.19 2.08 -26.29
N LEU A 6 4.91 0.90 -25.71
CA LEU A 6 4.80 0.75 -24.26
C LEU A 6 6.13 1.08 -23.58
N LEU A 7 7.24 0.62 -24.16
CA LEU A 7 8.57 0.94 -23.63
C LEU A 7 8.87 2.45 -23.69
N LEU A 8 8.51 3.13 -24.79
CA LEU A 8 8.64 4.58 -24.90
C LEU A 8 7.81 5.33 -23.86
N VAL A 9 6.58 4.90 -23.60
CA VAL A 9 5.73 5.48 -22.55
C VAL A 9 6.36 5.32 -21.18
N VAL A 10 6.85 4.13 -20.84
CA VAL A 10 7.51 3.85 -19.56
C VAL A 10 8.78 4.69 -19.40
N VAL A 11 9.65 4.72 -20.41
CA VAL A 11 10.90 5.51 -20.39
C VAL A 11 10.59 7.00 -20.27
N GLY A 12 9.62 7.51 -21.04
CA GLY A 12 9.16 8.89 -20.94
C GLY A 12 8.62 9.23 -19.55
N ALA A 13 7.77 8.37 -18.98
CA ALA A 13 7.20 8.55 -17.66
C ALA A 13 8.27 8.58 -16.55
N ILE A 14 9.28 7.72 -16.63
CA ILE A 14 10.41 7.69 -15.70
C ILE A 14 11.26 8.96 -15.83
N ALA A 15 11.55 9.40 -17.06
CA ALA A 15 12.31 10.63 -17.30
C ALA A 15 11.60 11.85 -16.70
N VAL A 16 10.29 11.96 -16.91
CA VAL A 16 9.44 13.03 -16.35
C VAL A 16 9.41 12.94 -14.82
N THR A 17 9.27 11.74 -14.27
CA THR A 17 9.31 11.50 -12.82
C THR A 17 10.62 11.94 -12.19
N ALA A 18 11.76 11.64 -12.83
CA ALA A 18 13.08 12.06 -12.37
C ALA A 18 13.22 13.59 -12.38
N VAL A 19 12.75 14.26 -13.43
CA VAL A 19 12.75 15.73 -13.53
C VAL A 19 11.84 16.37 -12.48
N ALA A 20 10.63 15.82 -12.29
CA ALA A 20 9.67 16.30 -11.31
C ALA A 20 10.24 16.23 -9.88
N ASN A 21 10.83 15.09 -9.50
CA ASN A 21 11.46 14.91 -8.20
C ASN A 21 12.64 15.89 -7.99
N ARG A 22 13.49 16.11 -9.00
CA ARG A 22 14.58 17.09 -8.93
C ARG A 22 14.09 18.53 -8.72
N ARG A 23 12.90 18.86 -9.22
CA ARG A 23 12.28 20.19 -9.03
C ARG A 23 11.38 20.29 -7.81
N GLY A 24 11.29 19.25 -6.98
CA GLY A 24 10.39 19.20 -5.82
C GLY A 24 8.91 19.22 -6.19
N LEU A 25 8.56 18.88 -7.43
CA LEU A 25 7.18 18.75 -7.90
C LEU A 25 6.65 17.34 -7.61
N GLN A 26 5.33 17.19 -7.55
CA GLN A 26 4.68 15.88 -7.41
C GLN A 26 4.70 15.14 -8.77
N PRO A 27 5.41 14.01 -8.89
CA PRO A 27 5.55 13.32 -10.17
C PRO A 27 4.23 12.91 -10.82
N SER A 28 3.27 12.43 -10.03
CA SER A 28 1.96 12.00 -10.52
C SER A 28 1.24 13.09 -11.32
N ILE A 29 1.18 14.33 -10.79
CA ILE A 29 0.57 15.46 -11.50
C ILE A 29 1.34 15.78 -12.78
N VAL A 30 2.67 15.90 -12.68
CA VAL A 30 3.49 16.32 -13.82
C VAL A 30 3.38 15.30 -14.96
N VAL A 31 3.42 14.01 -14.63
CA VAL A 31 3.28 12.92 -15.60
C VAL A 31 1.88 12.94 -16.23
N VAL A 32 0.80 12.99 -15.44
CA VAL A 32 -0.58 13.02 -15.98
C VAL A 32 -0.79 14.22 -16.89
N VAL A 33 -0.43 15.43 -16.46
CA VAL A 33 -0.62 16.67 -17.23
C VAL A 33 0.16 16.62 -18.54
N LEU A 34 1.44 16.22 -18.49
CA LEU A 34 2.27 16.14 -19.68
C LEU A 34 1.78 15.04 -20.62
N ALA A 35 1.43 13.85 -20.11
CA ALA A 35 0.87 12.77 -20.91
C ALA A 35 -0.46 13.16 -21.56
N SER A 36 -1.33 13.89 -20.85
CA SER A 36 -2.55 14.47 -21.43
C SER A 36 -2.23 15.47 -22.54
N ALA A 37 -1.24 16.35 -22.36
CA ALA A 37 -0.82 17.25 -23.44
C ALA A 37 -0.26 16.48 -24.65
N VAL A 38 0.56 15.45 -24.41
CA VAL A 38 1.12 14.58 -25.45
C VAL A 38 0.03 13.81 -26.19
N SER A 39 -1.08 13.47 -25.54
CA SER A 39 -2.20 12.78 -26.20
C SER A 39 -2.81 13.58 -27.37
N PHE A 40 -2.63 14.91 -27.39
CA PHE A 40 -3.09 15.79 -28.47
C PHE A 40 -2.10 15.94 -29.64
N VAL A 41 -0.92 15.31 -29.59
CA VAL A 41 0.05 15.36 -30.67
C VAL A 41 -0.49 14.60 -31.91
N PRO A 42 -0.59 15.25 -33.09
CA PRO A 42 -1.07 14.60 -34.31
C PRO A 42 -0.20 13.39 -34.70
N GLY A 43 -0.85 12.31 -35.12
CA GLY A 43 -0.15 11.07 -35.52
C GLY A 43 0.25 10.14 -34.38
N LEU A 44 -0.05 10.50 -33.12
CA LEU A 44 0.14 9.61 -31.99
C LEU A 44 -0.90 8.46 -32.04
N PRO A 45 -0.47 7.18 -32.03
CA PRO A 45 -1.41 6.06 -32.09
C PRO A 45 -2.25 5.96 -30.81
N ARG A 46 -3.46 5.42 -30.95
CA ARG A 46 -4.35 5.13 -29.82
C ARG A 46 -3.69 4.13 -28.88
N PHE A 47 -3.36 4.60 -27.67
CA PHE A 47 -2.77 3.77 -26.63
C PHE A 47 -3.90 3.17 -25.80
N GLU A 48 -4.40 2.01 -26.20
CA GLU A 48 -5.48 1.31 -25.50
C GLU A 48 -4.93 -0.03 -25.00
N LEU A 49 -4.98 -0.22 -23.68
CA LEU A 49 -4.62 -1.48 -23.05
C LEU A 49 -5.88 -2.23 -22.68
N ASP A 50 -5.79 -3.55 -22.77
CA ASP A 50 -6.83 -4.42 -22.24
C ASP A 50 -7.02 -4.12 -20.74
N PRO A 51 -8.25 -3.81 -20.28
CA PRO A 51 -8.55 -3.62 -18.87
C PRO A 51 -8.03 -4.75 -17.99
N GLU A 52 -8.08 -5.99 -18.48
CA GLU A 52 -7.62 -7.17 -17.75
C GLU A 52 -6.12 -7.11 -17.46
N LEU A 53 -5.31 -6.56 -18.38
CA LEU A 53 -3.87 -6.39 -18.16
C LEU A 53 -3.59 -5.38 -17.05
N ILE A 54 -4.39 -4.31 -16.94
CA ILE A 54 -4.19 -3.32 -15.87
C ILE A 54 -4.54 -3.96 -14.51
N LEU A 55 -5.67 -4.67 -14.46
CA LEU A 55 -6.16 -5.30 -13.22
C LEU A 55 -5.32 -6.51 -12.79
N SER A 56 -4.75 -7.28 -13.72
CA SER A 56 -3.99 -8.50 -13.41
C SER A 56 -2.46 -8.31 -13.39
N VAL A 57 -1.92 -7.31 -14.09
CA VAL A 57 -0.46 -7.10 -14.19
C VAL A 57 0.01 -5.88 -13.38
N VAL A 58 -0.77 -4.79 -13.39
CA VAL A 58 -0.31 -3.53 -12.79
C VAL A 58 -0.76 -3.40 -11.34
N LEU A 59 -2.02 -3.72 -11.07
CA LEU A 59 -2.62 -3.55 -9.74
C LEU A 59 -2.07 -4.55 -8.69
N PRO A 60 -1.92 -5.86 -8.97
CA PRO A 60 -1.49 -6.82 -7.95
C PRO A 60 -0.14 -6.51 -7.31
N PRO A 61 0.94 -6.19 -8.04
CA PRO A 61 2.22 -5.84 -7.41
C PRO A 61 2.13 -4.58 -6.54
N LEU A 62 1.34 -3.56 -6.93
CA LEU A 62 1.14 -2.34 -6.13
C LEU A 62 0.38 -2.62 -4.82
N LEU A 63 -0.64 -3.47 -4.88
CA LEU A 63 -1.40 -3.88 -3.69
C LEU A 63 -0.53 -4.75 -2.77
N TYR A 64 0.25 -5.64 -3.35
CA TYR A 64 1.14 -6.53 -2.61
C TYR A 64 2.26 -5.76 -1.90
N SER A 65 2.92 -4.81 -2.58
CA SER A 65 3.97 -3.99 -1.96
C SER A 65 3.42 -3.16 -0.80
N ALA A 66 2.23 -2.58 -0.95
CA ALA A 66 1.54 -1.87 0.12
C ALA A 66 1.16 -2.80 1.29
N ALA A 67 0.74 -4.04 1.01
CA ALA A 67 0.36 -5.02 2.02
C ALA A 67 1.57 -5.59 2.79
N LEU A 68 2.72 -5.81 2.13
CA LEU A 68 3.97 -6.24 2.78
C LEU A 68 4.39 -5.28 3.89
N ASP A 69 4.17 -3.97 3.67
CA ASP A 69 4.52 -2.92 4.61
C ASP A 69 3.50 -2.76 5.75
N PHE A 70 2.40 -3.51 5.76
CA PHE A 70 1.27 -3.26 6.66
C PHE A 70 1.28 -4.15 7.90
N SER A 71 0.83 -3.61 9.03
CA SER A 71 0.75 -4.36 10.29
C SER A 71 -0.64 -4.97 10.50
N VAL A 72 -0.70 -6.29 10.70
CA VAL A 72 -1.96 -7.01 10.99
C VAL A 72 -2.58 -6.52 12.31
N TYR A 73 -1.76 -6.20 13.31
CA TYR A 73 -2.23 -5.70 14.59
C TYR A 73 -2.91 -4.32 14.47
N SER A 74 -2.34 -3.39 13.71
CA SER A 74 -2.96 -2.08 13.50
C SER A 74 -4.21 -2.14 12.63
N LEU A 75 -4.29 -3.10 11.70
CA LEU A 75 -5.52 -3.42 10.98
C LEU A 75 -6.63 -3.77 11.96
N ALA A 76 -6.40 -4.76 12.82
CA ALA A 76 -7.38 -5.24 13.78
C ALA A 76 -7.84 -4.11 14.72
N ARG A 77 -6.92 -3.24 15.16
CA ARG A 77 -7.24 -2.06 15.99
C ARG A 77 -8.07 -1.01 15.26
N ASN A 78 -7.94 -0.88 13.94
CA ASN A 78 -8.64 0.12 13.13
C ASN A 78 -9.69 -0.47 12.18
N LEU A 79 -10.09 -1.74 12.38
CA LEU A 79 -10.99 -2.47 11.49
C LEU A 79 -12.33 -1.74 11.28
N ARG A 80 -12.87 -1.12 12.33
CA ARG A 80 -14.15 -0.39 12.24
C ARG A 80 -14.08 0.83 11.30
N PRO A 81 -13.15 1.79 11.49
CA PRO A 81 -12.92 2.85 10.50
C PRO A 81 -12.70 2.30 9.08
N ILE A 82 -11.88 1.26 8.95
CA ILE A 82 -11.53 0.66 7.65
C ILE A 82 -12.76 0.08 6.96
N LEU A 83 -13.56 -0.76 7.62
CA LEU A 83 -14.80 -1.30 7.03
C LEU A 83 -15.85 -0.21 6.77
N SER A 84 -15.91 0.81 7.62
CA SER A 84 -16.82 1.95 7.43
C SER A 84 -16.49 2.72 6.16
N LEU A 85 -15.20 2.86 5.81
CA LEU A 85 -14.75 3.55 4.61
C LEU A 85 -14.72 2.61 3.39
N GLY A 86 -14.12 1.43 3.54
CA GLY A 86 -13.94 0.47 2.46
C GLY A 86 -15.20 -0.25 2.00
N VAL A 87 -16.21 -0.44 2.86
CA VAL A 87 -17.48 -1.09 2.47
C VAL A 87 -18.62 -0.07 2.48
N GLY A 88 -18.86 0.55 3.65
CA GLY A 88 -20.02 1.43 3.83
C GLY A 88 -19.99 2.66 2.93
N MET A 89 -18.85 3.36 2.87
CA MET A 89 -18.73 4.53 2.01
C MET A 89 -18.78 4.17 0.53
N VAL A 90 -18.19 3.03 0.12
CA VAL A 90 -18.21 2.57 -1.28
C VAL A 90 -19.64 2.32 -1.74
N ILE A 91 -20.43 1.58 -0.97
CA ILE A 91 -21.85 1.32 -1.29
C ILE A 91 -22.62 2.63 -1.44
N VAL A 92 -22.48 3.54 -0.47
CA VAL A 92 -23.15 4.84 -0.53
C VAL A 92 -22.64 5.67 -1.70
N SER A 93 -21.35 5.64 -1.99
CA SER A 93 -20.75 6.38 -3.10
C SER A 93 -21.28 5.88 -4.44
N THR A 94 -21.41 4.56 -4.61
CA THR A 94 -21.99 3.96 -5.81
C THR A 94 -23.44 4.38 -5.99
N LEU A 95 -24.27 4.26 -4.95
CA LEU A 95 -25.69 4.58 -5.03
C LEU A 95 -25.93 6.08 -5.27
N VAL A 96 -25.26 6.96 -4.52
CA VAL A 96 -25.42 8.42 -4.65
C VAL A 96 -24.90 8.89 -6.00
N THR A 97 -23.70 8.44 -6.40
CA THR A 97 -23.12 8.86 -7.69
C THR A 97 -23.94 8.32 -8.86
N GLY A 98 -24.42 7.08 -8.78
CA GLY A 98 -25.30 6.53 -9.80
C GLY A 98 -26.65 7.25 -9.89
N ALA A 99 -27.26 7.61 -8.75
CA ALA A 99 -28.49 8.40 -8.75
C ALA A 99 -28.28 9.79 -9.37
N VAL A 100 -27.18 10.47 -9.01
CA VAL A 100 -26.84 11.78 -9.58
C VAL A 100 -26.53 11.67 -11.07
N ALA A 101 -25.76 10.66 -11.49
CA ALA A 101 -25.45 10.45 -12.89
C ALA A 101 -26.72 10.17 -13.72
N ASN A 102 -27.63 9.33 -13.23
CA ASN A 102 -28.92 9.09 -13.90
C ASN A 102 -29.77 10.37 -14.02
N TRP A 103 -29.66 11.28 -13.05
CA TRP A 103 -30.39 12.54 -13.08
C TRP A 103 -29.79 13.58 -14.04
N VAL A 104 -28.46 13.70 -14.07
CA VAL A 104 -27.76 14.78 -14.79
C VAL A 104 -27.27 14.35 -16.17
N VAL A 105 -27.25 13.05 -16.48
CA VAL A 105 -26.86 12.52 -17.79
C VAL A 105 -28.11 11.96 -18.49
N PRO A 106 -28.69 12.70 -19.45
CA PRO A 106 -29.86 12.24 -20.18
C PRO A 106 -29.58 10.92 -20.90
N GLY A 107 -30.50 9.95 -20.78
CA GLY A 107 -30.45 8.69 -21.53
C GLY A 107 -29.46 7.64 -21.03
N LEU A 108 -28.71 7.89 -19.94
CA LEU A 108 -27.78 6.89 -19.38
C LEU A 108 -28.52 5.66 -18.82
N GLY A 109 -29.67 5.89 -18.19
CA GLY A 109 -30.45 4.85 -17.53
C GLY A 109 -29.86 4.43 -16.17
N VAL A 110 -30.72 3.91 -15.29
CA VAL A 110 -30.38 3.66 -13.88
C VAL A 110 -29.25 2.65 -13.73
N VAL A 111 -29.26 1.58 -14.54
CA VAL A 111 -28.29 0.49 -14.41
C VAL A 111 -26.91 0.92 -14.87
N ALA A 112 -26.80 1.60 -16.02
CA ALA A 112 -25.52 2.12 -16.50
C ALA A 112 -24.98 3.24 -15.60
N ALA A 113 -25.86 4.04 -15.00
CA ALA A 113 -25.48 5.02 -14.00
C ALA A 113 -24.95 4.37 -12.71
N LEU A 114 -25.51 3.23 -12.27
CA LEU A 114 -24.97 2.44 -11.17
C LEU A 114 -23.60 1.83 -11.52
N VAL A 115 -23.37 1.42 -12.77
CA VAL A 115 -22.04 0.99 -13.26
C VAL A 115 -21.04 2.15 -13.12
N LEU A 116 -21.38 3.36 -13.58
CA LEU A 116 -20.53 4.54 -13.38
C LEU A 116 -20.27 4.79 -11.89
N GLY A 117 -21.30 4.70 -11.05
CA GLY A 117 -21.19 4.84 -9.61
C GLY A 117 -20.18 3.86 -9.00
N ALA A 118 -20.24 2.59 -9.41
CA ALA A 118 -19.32 1.54 -8.95
C ALA A 118 -17.87 1.82 -9.39
N VAL A 119 -17.69 2.27 -10.63
CA VAL A 119 -16.39 2.58 -11.24
C VAL A 119 -15.67 3.72 -10.50
N VAL A 120 -16.39 4.78 -10.09
CA VAL A 120 -15.78 5.97 -9.46
C VAL A 120 -15.84 5.99 -7.92
N ALA A 121 -16.53 5.01 -7.32
CA ALA A 121 -16.65 4.88 -5.87
C ALA A 121 -15.32 4.65 -5.13
N PRO A 122 -14.44 3.71 -5.55
CA PRO A 122 -13.25 3.37 -4.78
C PRO A 122 -12.18 4.48 -4.90
N PRO A 123 -11.70 5.04 -3.78
CA PRO A 123 -10.52 5.89 -3.79
C PRO A 123 -9.22 5.07 -3.93
N ASP A 124 -8.29 5.58 -4.73
CA ASP A 124 -6.92 5.11 -4.86
C ASP A 124 -6.08 5.56 -3.65
N ALA A 125 -5.67 4.59 -2.81
CA ALA A 125 -4.79 4.89 -1.70
C ALA A 125 -3.31 4.94 -2.07
N VAL A 126 -2.86 4.46 -3.23
CA VAL A 126 -1.43 4.51 -3.60
C VAL A 126 -0.97 5.97 -3.59
N SER A 127 -1.73 6.82 -4.29
CA SER A 127 -1.53 8.27 -4.31
C SER A 127 -1.61 8.90 -2.91
N ALA A 128 -2.58 8.48 -2.09
CA ALA A 128 -2.81 9.03 -0.74
C ALA A 128 -1.70 8.66 0.24
N VAL A 129 -1.24 7.42 0.19
CA VAL A 129 -0.18 6.86 1.03
C VAL A 129 1.16 7.46 0.63
N ALA A 130 1.46 7.58 -0.66
CA ALA A 130 2.71 8.20 -1.13
C ALA A 130 2.84 9.65 -0.65
N ILE A 131 1.77 10.46 -0.79
CA ILE A 131 1.76 11.84 -0.31
C ILE A 131 1.78 11.88 1.22
N GLY A 132 0.99 11.04 1.88
CA GLY A 132 0.92 10.97 3.34
C GLY A 132 2.27 10.64 3.98
N ARG A 133 3.01 9.69 3.39
CA ARG A 133 4.37 9.31 3.81
C ARG A 133 5.35 10.47 3.66
N LYS A 134 5.33 11.18 2.51
CA LYS A 134 6.16 12.38 2.28
C LYS A 134 5.85 13.51 3.26
N LEU A 135 4.59 13.66 3.66
CA LEU A 135 4.13 14.67 4.62
C LEU A 135 4.34 14.27 6.08
N GLY A 136 4.77 13.03 6.37
CA GLY A 136 4.96 12.54 7.73
C GLY A 136 3.64 12.41 8.51
N LEU A 137 2.56 11.96 7.84
CA LEU A 137 1.28 11.77 8.49
C LEU A 137 1.35 10.72 9.62
N PRO A 138 0.53 10.87 10.69
CA PRO A 138 0.32 9.89 11.74
C PRO A 138 0.24 8.44 11.26
N LYS A 139 0.89 7.51 11.97
CA LYS A 139 0.90 6.07 11.64
C LYS A 139 -0.50 5.50 11.57
N ARG A 140 -1.35 5.90 12.51
CA ARG A 140 -2.74 5.47 12.54
C ARG A 140 -3.53 5.97 11.33
N LEU A 141 -3.24 7.19 10.85
CA LEU A 141 -3.85 7.73 9.66
C LEU A 141 -3.41 6.94 8.43
N MET A 142 -2.11 6.69 8.31
CA MET A 142 -1.55 5.81 7.28
C MET A 142 -2.20 4.42 7.31
N THR A 143 -2.40 3.83 8.49
CA THR A 143 -3.08 2.54 8.64
C THR A 143 -4.51 2.57 8.11
N ILE A 144 -5.27 3.62 8.41
CA ILE A 144 -6.66 3.73 7.97
C ILE A 144 -6.73 3.93 6.45
N LEU A 145 -5.87 4.78 5.88
CA LEU A 145 -5.86 5.08 4.44
C LEU A 145 -5.44 3.86 3.61
N THR A 146 -4.38 3.16 4.01
CA THR A 146 -3.99 1.93 3.34
C THR A 146 -5.02 0.83 3.56
N GLY A 147 -5.55 0.67 4.78
CA GLY A 147 -6.56 -0.35 5.05
C GLY A 147 -7.86 -0.16 4.26
N GLU A 148 -8.28 1.09 4.07
CA GLU A 148 -9.46 1.44 3.27
C GLU A 148 -9.33 0.98 1.81
N SER A 149 -8.19 1.20 1.15
CA SER A 149 -8.02 0.77 -0.25
C SER A 149 -8.08 -0.73 -0.44
N LEU A 150 -7.55 -1.47 0.52
CA LEU A 150 -7.50 -2.93 0.41
C LEU A 150 -8.91 -3.53 0.40
N VAL A 151 -9.86 -2.91 1.10
CA VAL A 151 -11.25 -3.37 1.19
C VAL A 151 -12.14 -2.72 0.13
N ASN A 152 -11.84 -1.47 -0.26
CA ASN A 152 -12.67 -0.72 -1.20
C ASN A 152 -12.64 -1.32 -2.61
N ASP A 153 -11.50 -1.79 -3.10
CA ASP A 153 -11.35 -2.33 -4.45
C ASP A 153 -12.16 -3.61 -4.60
N ALA A 154 -12.11 -4.50 -3.61
CA ALA A 154 -12.92 -5.71 -3.57
C ALA A 154 -14.42 -5.41 -3.54
N THR A 155 -14.83 -4.42 -2.73
CA THR A 155 -16.24 -4.00 -2.64
C THR A 155 -16.71 -3.37 -3.96
N ALA A 156 -15.93 -2.47 -4.53
CA ALA A 156 -16.27 -1.77 -5.76
C ALA A 156 -16.34 -2.73 -6.95
N LEU A 157 -15.38 -3.64 -7.10
CA LEU A 157 -15.38 -4.63 -8.17
C LEU A 157 -16.56 -5.59 -8.07
N THR A 158 -16.94 -6.00 -6.86
CA THR A 158 -18.14 -6.84 -6.66
C THR A 158 -19.42 -6.11 -7.09
N ILE A 159 -19.55 -4.83 -6.70
CA ILE A 159 -20.71 -4.01 -7.10
C ILE A 159 -20.69 -3.76 -8.61
N PHE A 160 -19.51 -3.53 -9.20
CA PHE A 160 -19.33 -3.36 -10.64
C PHE A 160 -19.78 -4.61 -11.41
N THR A 161 -19.31 -5.80 -11.03
CA THR A 161 -19.70 -7.06 -11.67
C THR A 161 -21.21 -7.28 -11.64
N LEU A 162 -21.86 -6.99 -10.51
CA LEU A 162 -23.32 -7.08 -10.38
C LEU A 162 -24.04 -6.05 -11.24
N ALA A 163 -23.56 -4.80 -11.26
CA ALA A 163 -24.16 -3.73 -12.04
C ALA A 163 -23.99 -3.97 -13.55
N VAL A 164 -22.84 -4.47 -13.98
CA VAL A 164 -22.59 -4.87 -15.37
C VAL A 164 -23.48 -6.05 -15.74
N ALA A 165 -23.55 -7.10 -14.92
CA ALA A 165 -24.40 -8.25 -15.17
C ALA A 165 -25.88 -7.84 -15.33
N ALA A 166 -26.36 -6.93 -14.46
CA ALA A 166 -27.69 -6.36 -14.59
C ALA A 166 -27.88 -5.53 -15.86
N ALA A 167 -26.85 -4.78 -16.30
CA ALA A 167 -26.90 -3.95 -17.51
C ALA A 167 -26.86 -4.77 -18.80
N THR A 168 -26.12 -5.88 -18.79
CA THR A 168 -25.97 -6.78 -19.94
C THR A 168 -27.09 -7.82 -20.02
N GLY A 169 -27.87 -7.99 -18.95
CA GLY A 169 -28.87 -9.07 -18.84
C GLY A 169 -28.26 -10.45 -18.63
N SER A 170 -27.00 -10.52 -18.18
CA SER A 170 -26.33 -11.79 -17.84
C SER A 170 -26.51 -12.14 -16.36
N HIS A 171 -26.37 -13.42 -16.02
CA HIS A 171 -26.39 -13.88 -14.63
C HIS A 171 -24.98 -13.83 -14.03
N PRO A 172 -24.79 -13.19 -12.85
CA PRO A 172 -23.55 -13.33 -12.10
C PRO A 172 -23.39 -14.77 -11.59
N PHE A 173 -22.17 -15.14 -11.18
CA PHE A 173 -21.90 -16.45 -10.55
C PHE A 173 -22.83 -16.74 -9.35
N ILE A 174 -23.14 -15.72 -8.56
CA ILE A 174 -24.11 -15.75 -7.47
C ILE A 174 -25.03 -14.52 -7.58
N ASP A 175 -26.33 -14.73 -7.73
CA ASP A 175 -27.32 -13.65 -7.87
C ASP A 175 -27.44 -12.74 -6.64
N ASN A 176 -27.25 -13.31 -5.44
CA ASN A 176 -27.33 -12.54 -4.21
C ASN A 176 -26.01 -11.77 -3.97
N ALA A 177 -26.08 -10.44 -4.04
CA ALA A 177 -24.92 -9.56 -3.87
C ALA A 177 -24.13 -9.78 -2.57
N ILE A 178 -24.82 -10.05 -1.46
CA ILE A 178 -24.19 -10.27 -0.15
C ILE A 178 -23.45 -11.61 -0.14
N LEU A 179 -24.07 -12.66 -0.69
CA LEU A 179 -23.44 -13.97 -0.79
C LEU A 179 -22.28 -13.97 -1.78
N LEU A 180 -22.41 -13.27 -2.92
CA LEU A 180 -21.31 -13.10 -3.88
C LEU A 180 -20.12 -12.41 -3.21
N PHE A 181 -20.36 -11.29 -2.52
CA PHE A 181 -19.30 -10.58 -1.80
C PHE A 181 -18.65 -11.45 -0.71
N LEU A 182 -19.45 -12.19 0.07
CA LEU A 182 -18.94 -13.07 1.12
C LEU A 182 -18.13 -14.23 0.54
N TYR A 183 -18.62 -14.87 -0.52
CA TYR A 183 -17.91 -15.93 -1.25
C TYR A 183 -16.58 -15.41 -1.78
N ALA A 184 -16.62 -14.31 -2.54
CA ALA A 184 -15.42 -13.72 -3.14
C ALA A 184 -14.38 -13.34 -2.08
N THR A 185 -14.83 -12.82 -0.94
CA THR A 185 -13.98 -12.49 0.21
C THR A 185 -13.34 -13.73 0.84
N VAL A 186 -14.14 -14.77 1.13
CA VAL A 186 -13.65 -15.98 1.79
C VAL A 186 -12.68 -16.74 0.89
N VAL A 187 -13.02 -16.93 -0.39
CA VAL A 187 -12.18 -17.61 -1.37
C VAL A 187 -10.89 -16.82 -1.61
N GLY A 188 -10.98 -15.51 -1.84
CA GLY A 188 -9.80 -14.67 -2.04
C GLY A 188 -8.83 -14.74 -0.85
N CYS A 189 -9.33 -14.52 0.37
CA CYS A 189 -8.50 -14.65 1.58
C CYS A 189 -7.92 -16.07 1.75
N GLY A 190 -8.70 -17.11 1.48
CA GLY A 190 -8.26 -18.51 1.56
C GLY A 190 -7.12 -18.84 0.59
N VAL A 191 -7.26 -18.45 -0.68
CA VAL A 191 -6.23 -18.60 -1.71
C VAL A 191 -4.96 -17.83 -1.32
N GLY A 192 -5.11 -16.58 -0.88
CA GLY A 192 -3.99 -15.74 -0.43
C GLY A 192 -3.19 -16.38 0.72
N LEU A 193 -3.88 -16.90 1.75
CA LEU A 193 -3.24 -17.59 2.87
C LEU A 193 -2.54 -18.88 2.44
N ALA A 194 -3.20 -19.70 1.62
CA ALA A 194 -2.64 -20.96 1.14
C ALA A 194 -1.36 -20.72 0.32
N LEU A 195 -1.40 -19.76 -0.60
CA LEU A 195 -0.25 -19.41 -1.43
C LEU A 195 0.88 -18.84 -0.58
N ALA A 196 0.59 -17.92 0.36
CA ALA A 196 1.59 -17.34 1.23
C ALA A 196 2.30 -18.37 2.12
N ALA A 197 1.54 -19.31 2.70
CA ALA A 197 2.10 -20.40 3.48
C ALA A 197 3.02 -21.29 2.60
N GLY A 198 2.61 -21.61 1.38
CA GLY A 198 3.42 -22.37 0.42
C GLY A 198 4.70 -21.64 0.02
N VAL A 199 4.62 -20.35 -0.28
CA VAL A 199 5.77 -19.50 -0.63
C VAL A 199 6.75 -19.40 0.53
N HIS A 200 6.28 -19.22 1.75
CA HIS A 200 7.13 -19.17 2.92
C HIS A 200 7.83 -20.49 3.21
N TRP A 201 7.10 -21.60 3.11
CA TRP A 201 7.67 -22.94 3.19
C TRP A 201 8.76 -23.17 2.13
N ALA A 202 8.58 -22.64 0.91
CA ALA A 202 9.57 -22.71 -0.16
C ALA A 202 10.79 -21.82 0.12
N ARG A 203 10.59 -20.58 0.61
CA ARG A 203 11.67 -19.67 0.98
C ARG A 203 12.61 -20.26 2.02
N GLN A 204 12.06 -20.96 3.02
CA GLN A 204 12.87 -21.66 4.03
C GLN A 204 13.75 -22.80 3.47
N ARG A 205 13.53 -23.22 2.21
CA ARG A 205 14.27 -24.33 1.57
C ARG A 205 15.18 -23.89 0.43
N LEU A 206 14.97 -22.72 -0.17
CA LEU A 206 15.72 -22.27 -1.35
C LEU A 206 17.17 -21.93 -0.99
N GLY A 207 17.39 -21.20 0.11
CA GLY A 207 18.74 -20.83 0.57
C GLY A 207 19.48 -19.83 -0.33
N GLU A 208 18.80 -19.24 -1.33
CA GLU A 208 19.36 -18.27 -2.28
C GLU A 208 18.47 -17.02 -2.36
N SER A 209 19.02 -15.87 -1.95
CA SER A 209 18.27 -14.61 -1.86
C SER A 209 17.70 -14.10 -3.18
N GLY A 210 18.38 -14.38 -4.30
CA GLY A 210 17.90 -14.02 -5.64
C GLY A 210 16.60 -14.74 -5.98
N LEU A 211 16.57 -16.07 -5.83
CA LEU A 211 15.38 -16.89 -6.07
C LEU A 211 14.23 -16.55 -5.11
N GLU A 212 14.53 -16.31 -3.84
CA GLU A 212 13.52 -15.90 -2.85
C GLU A 212 12.86 -14.55 -3.20
N THR A 213 13.66 -13.62 -3.76
CA THR A 213 13.19 -12.32 -4.23
C THR A 213 12.32 -12.47 -5.48
N VAL A 214 12.76 -13.26 -6.47
CA VAL A 214 11.97 -13.57 -7.68
C VAL A 214 10.67 -14.26 -7.33
N LEU A 215 10.68 -15.24 -6.41
CA LEU A 215 9.48 -15.88 -5.92
C LEU A 215 8.51 -14.85 -5.32
N GLY A 216 9.03 -13.86 -4.59
CA GLY A 216 8.28 -12.72 -4.08
C GLY A 216 7.58 -11.90 -5.17
N LEU A 217 8.22 -11.71 -6.32
CA LEU A 217 7.65 -11.01 -7.46
C LEU A 217 6.51 -11.78 -8.12
N VAL A 218 6.56 -13.12 -8.09
CA VAL A 218 5.52 -13.97 -8.71
C VAL A 218 4.25 -14.03 -7.86
N VAL A 219 4.36 -13.94 -6.52
CA VAL A 219 3.22 -14.05 -5.58
C VAL A 219 2.01 -13.20 -5.96
N PRO A 220 2.11 -11.88 -6.21
CA PRO A 220 0.92 -11.07 -6.53
C PRO A 220 0.17 -11.57 -7.76
N PHE A 221 0.88 -11.98 -8.81
CA PHE A 221 0.25 -12.47 -10.03
C PHE A 221 -0.43 -13.82 -9.79
N ALA A 222 0.26 -14.75 -9.13
CA ALA A 222 -0.29 -16.06 -8.81
C ALA A 222 -1.52 -15.95 -7.88
N ALA A 223 -1.44 -15.13 -6.83
CA ALA A 223 -2.55 -14.92 -5.90
C ALA A 223 -3.79 -14.35 -6.60
N TYR A 224 -3.59 -13.36 -7.46
CA TYR A 224 -4.67 -12.74 -8.22
C TYR A 224 -5.33 -13.76 -9.16
N LEU A 225 -4.53 -14.41 -10.01
CA LEU A 225 -5.03 -15.33 -11.02
C LEU A 225 -5.73 -16.55 -10.40
N PHE A 226 -5.14 -17.19 -9.39
CA PHE A 226 -5.78 -18.35 -8.75
C PHE A 226 -7.09 -18.00 -8.05
N ALA A 227 -7.20 -16.80 -7.49
CA ALA A 227 -8.45 -16.38 -6.86
C ALA A 227 -9.53 -16.06 -7.90
N GLU A 228 -9.20 -15.34 -8.97
CA GLU A 228 -10.15 -15.03 -10.06
C GLU A 228 -10.67 -16.30 -10.76
N GLU A 229 -9.81 -17.30 -10.99
CA GLU A 229 -10.20 -18.61 -11.55
C GLU A 229 -11.21 -19.36 -10.65
N LEU A 230 -11.19 -19.08 -9.34
CA LEU A 230 -12.15 -19.61 -8.37
C LEU A 230 -13.32 -18.64 -8.10
N HIS A 231 -13.51 -17.61 -8.95
CA HIS A 231 -14.47 -16.53 -8.75
C HIS A 231 -14.36 -15.83 -7.38
N GLY A 232 -13.16 -15.89 -6.81
CA GLY A 232 -12.73 -15.19 -5.60
C GLY A 232 -12.25 -13.77 -5.91
N SER A 233 -12.09 -12.94 -4.88
CA SER A 233 -11.49 -11.61 -5.06
C SER A 233 -9.97 -11.72 -5.21
N GLY A 234 -9.46 -11.51 -6.43
CA GLY A 234 -8.02 -11.45 -6.71
C GLY A 234 -7.29 -10.41 -5.85
N VAL A 235 -7.88 -9.23 -5.68
CA VAL A 235 -7.37 -8.15 -4.81
C VAL A 235 -7.20 -8.65 -3.36
N LEU A 236 -8.21 -9.26 -2.75
CA LEU A 236 -8.10 -9.76 -1.37
C LEU A 236 -7.09 -10.90 -1.23
N ALA A 237 -6.94 -11.76 -2.25
CA ALA A 237 -5.94 -12.82 -2.25
C ALA A 237 -4.52 -12.26 -2.20
N VAL A 238 -4.23 -11.29 -3.07
CA VAL A 238 -2.93 -10.58 -3.12
C VAL A 238 -2.62 -9.90 -1.80
N VAL A 239 -3.59 -9.16 -1.26
CA VAL A 239 -3.43 -8.43 0.00
C VAL A 239 -3.21 -9.39 1.17
N THR A 240 -4.00 -10.44 1.24
CA THR A 240 -3.88 -11.44 2.32
C THR A 240 -2.54 -12.15 2.25
N ALA A 241 -2.07 -12.48 1.04
CA ALA A 241 -0.74 -13.05 0.86
C ALA A 241 0.37 -12.08 1.29
N GLY A 242 0.26 -10.79 0.91
CA GLY A 242 1.19 -9.74 1.31
C GLY A 242 1.23 -9.51 2.82
N PHE A 243 0.08 -9.49 3.50
CA PHE A 243 0.01 -9.39 4.96
C PHE A 243 0.70 -10.55 5.66
N TRP A 244 0.41 -11.77 5.21
CA TRP A 244 0.97 -12.97 5.82
C TRP A 244 2.49 -13.03 5.62
N LEU A 245 2.97 -12.76 4.41
CA LEU A 245 4.41 -12.77 4.10
C LEU A 245 5.14 -11.59 4.74
N GLY A 246 4.55 -10.40 4.79
CA GLY A 246 5.10 -9.23 5.47
C GLY A 246 5.22 -9.43 6.98
N HIS A 247 4.28 -10.16 7.59
CA HIS A 247 4.36 -10.54 9.01
C HIS A 247 5.51 -11.52 9.30
N HIS A 248 5.88 -12.36 8.33
CA HIS A 248 6.97 -13.33 8.43
C HIS A 248 8.28 -12.85 7.77
N ASP A 249 8.40 -11.56 7.43
CA ASP A 249 9.60 -11.01 6.77
C ASP A 249 10.85 -11.10 7.66
N ALA A 250 10.67 -11.13 8.99
CA ALA A 250 11.75 -11.32 9.96
C ALA A 250 12.47 -12.68 9.81
N ASP A 251 11.78 -13.69 9.27
CA ASP A 251 12.30 -15.04 9.09
C ASP A 251 13.21 -15.17 7.86
N ALA A 252 13.13 -14.21 6.92
CA ALA A 252 13.98 -14.20 5.74
C ALA A 252 15.44 -13.83 6.09
N GLY A 253 16.39 -14.17 5.21
CA GLY A 253 17.77 -13.70 5.32
C GLY A 253 17.89 -12.18 5.14
N PHE A 254 18.92 -11.56 5.73
CA PHE A 254 19.15 -10.11 5.60
C PHE A 254 19.33 -9.68 4.14
N ALA A 255 20.03 -10.50 3.33
CA ALA A 255 20.25 -10.25 1.92
C ALA A 255 18.93 -10.26 1.12
N THR A 256 18.06 -11.23 1.38
CA THR A 256 16.72 -11.31 0.78
C THR A 256 15.88 -10.09 1.14
N ARG A 257 15.88 -9.67 2.41
CA ARG A 257 15.16 -8.45 2.83
C ARG A 257 15.68 -7.19 2.15
N LEU A 258 17.01 -7.03 2.07
CA LEU A 258 17.62 -5.84 1.47
C LEU A 258 17.35 -5.78 -0.04
N GLN A 259 17.54 -6.89 -0.75
CA GLN A 259 17.25 -7.01 -2.18
C GLN A 259 15.77 -6.77 -2.46
N GLY A 260 14.88 -7.47 -1.74
CA GLY A 260 13.44 -7.35 -1.89
C GLY A 260 12.95 -5.92 -1.73
N ARG A 261 13.38 -5.21 -0.66
CA ARG A 261 13.01 -3.81 -0.44
C ARG A 261 13.40 -2.90 -1.60
N GLN A 262 14.60 -3.08 -2.17
CA GLN A 262 15.07 -2.24 -3.27
C GLN A 262 14.32 -2.54 -4.58
N VAL A 263 14.05 -3.82 -4.85
CA VAL A 263 13.29 -4.25 -6.02
C VAL A 263 11.86 -3.69 -5.95
N TRP A 264 11.17 -3.82 -4.81
CA TRP A 264 9.82 -3.29 -4.65
C TRP A 264 9.75 -1.77 -4.82
N ARG A 265 10.66 -1.01 -4.18
CA ARG A 265 10.71 0.46 -4.36
C ARG A 265 10.89 0.87 -5.83
N SER A 266 11.69 0.12 -6.58
CA SER A 266 11.92 0.37 -8.01
C SER A 266 10.69 0.03 -8.84
N LEU A 267 10.04 -1.10 -8.54
CA LEU A 267 8.80 -1.51 -9.20
C LEU A 267 7.65 -0.56 -8.92
N ASP A 268 7.46 -0.12 -7.67
CA ASP A 268 6.44 0.87 -7.31
C ASP A 268 6.62 2.15 -8.14
N THR A 269 7.85 2.66 -8.21
CA THR A 269 8.17 3.87 -9.00
C THR A 269 7.85 3.67 -10.49
N LEU A 270 8.20 2.52 -11.05
CA LEU A 270 7.97 2.21 -12.45
C LEU A 270 6.48 2.07 -12.75
N LEU A 271 5.76 1.31 -11.95
CA LEU A 271 4.34 1.04 -12.11
C LEU A 271 3.52 2.31 -11.90
N GLU A 272 3.80 3.11 -10.86
CA GLU A 272 3.16 4.41 -10.64
C GLU A 272 3.37 5.36 -11.82
N ALA A 273 4.62 5.49 -12.30
CA ALA A 273 4.92 6.36 -13.43
C ALA A 273 4.15 5.92 -14.69
N PHE A 274 4.12 4.62 -14.97
CA PHE A 274 3.37 4.03 -16.08
C PHE A 274 1.86 4.28 -15.95
N VAL A 275 1.29 4.00 -14.77
CA VAL A 275 -0.12 4.21 -14.40
C VAL A 275 -0.56 5.65 -14.67
N PHE A 276 0.22 6.62 -14.19
CA PHE A 276 -0.08 8.04 -14.41
C PHE A 276 0.09 8.46 -15.87
N ALA A 277 1.09 7.94 -16.57
CA ALA A 277 1.29 8.22 -17.99
C ALA A 277 0.16 7.64 -18.83
N TYR A 278 -0.24 6.39 -18.56
CA TYR A 278 -1.36 5.73 -19.21
C TYR A 278 -2.64 6.54 -19.03
N MET A 279 -2.95 6.90 -17.78
CA MET A 279 -4.10 7.73 -17.46
C MET A 279 -4.09 9.03 -18.25
N GLY A 280 -2.97 9.76 -18.28
CA GLY A 280 -2.88 11.01 -19.03
C GLY A 280 -3.06 10.83 -20.53
N LEU A 281 -2.45 9.79 -21.12
CA LEU A 281 -2.54 9.49 -22.56
C LEU A 281 -3.96 9.16 -23.04
N GLN A 282 -4.85 8.72 -22.16
CA GLN A 282 -6.26 8.46 -22.50
C GLN A 282 -7.07 9.74 -22.79
N CYS A 283 -6.57 10.92 -22.40
CA CYS A 283 -7.32 12.17 -22.43
C CYS A 283 -8.01 12.43 -23.78
N LYS A 284 -7.23 12.50 -24.88
CA LYS A 284 -7.79 12.76 -26.21
C LYS A 284 -8.82 11.70 -26.62
N PHE A 285 -8.48 10.42 -26.49
CA PHE A 285 -9.30 9.32 -27.01
C PHE A 285 -10.66 9.24 -26.32
N VAL A 286 -10.67 9.45 -25.00
CA VAL A 286 -11.90 9.43 -24.21
C VAL A 286 -12.87 10.55 -24.61
N PHE A 287 -12.36 11.70 -25.04
CA PHE A 287 -13.20 12.80 -25.53
C PHE A 287 -13.58 12.66 -27.01
N ASP A 288 -12.72 12.08 -27.85
CA ASP A 288 -13.04 11.82 -29.26
C ASP A 288 -14.11 10.73 -29.44
N ASP A 289 -14.17 9.75 -28.52
CA ASP A 289 -15.16 8.66 -28.53
C ASP A 289 -16.57 9.12 -28.08
N LEU A 290 -16.71 10.37 -27.63
CA LEU A 290 -18.00 10.92 -27.24
C LEU A 290 -18.83 11.26 -28.49
N PRO A 291 -20.06 10.75 -28.61
CA PRO A 291 -20.94 11.05 -29.74
C PRO A 291 -21.63 12.42 -29.55
N ILE A 292 -20.86 13.46 -29.23
CA ILE A 292 -21.35 14.78 -28.79
C ILE A 292 -21.04 15.84 -29.85
N HIS A 293 -22.07 16.60 -30.26
CA HIS A 293 -21.94 17.61 -31.31
C HIS A 293 -22.49 18.97 -30.85
N GLY A 294 -21.77 20.05 -31.17
CA GLY A 294 -22.23 21.43 -30.93
C GLY A 294 -22.52 21.73 -29.46
N ASP A 295 -23.75 22.17 -29.17
CA ASP A 295 -24.18 22.68 -27.84
C ASP A 295 -24.24 21.61 -26.72
N GLU A 296 -24.09 20.33 -27.06
CA GLU A 296 -24.09 19.23 -26.10
C GLU A 296 -22.86 19.21 -25.19
N TRP A 297 -21.74 19.83 -25.60
CA TRP A 297 -20.54 19.96 -24.78
C TRP A 297 -20.81 20.68 -23.46
N GLY A 298 -21.64 21.73 -23.47
CA GLY A 298 -22.01 22.46 -22.26
C GLY A 298 -22.74 21.58 -21.24
N ARG A 299 -23.63 20.71 -21.73
CA ARG A 299 -24.34 19.72 -20.89
C ARG A 299 -23.37 18.71 -20.32
N PHE A 300 -22.51 18.12 -21.15
CA PHE A 300 -21.52 17.15 -20.69
C PHE A 300 -20.60 17.73 -19.62
N VAL A 301 -20.06 18.94 -19.84
CA VAL A 301 -19.19 19.61 -18.85
C VAL A 301 -19.93 19.83 -17.54
N LEU A 302 -21.19 20.27 -17.58
CA LEU A 302 -22.02 20.41 -16.38
C LEU A 302 -22.21 19.06 -15.67
N SER A 303 -22.57 18.01 -16.39
CA SER A 303 -22.71 16.66 -15.82
C SER A 303 -21.42 16.17 -15.19
N ALA A 304 -20.28 16.36 -15.88
CA ALA A 304 -18.97 15.96 -15.40
C ALA A 304 -18.57 16.72 -14.13
N VAL A 305 -18.82 18.02 -14.06
CA VAL A 305 -18.58 18.84 -12.86
C VAL A 305 -19.47 18.40 -11.70
N VAL A 306 -20.76 18.16 -11.94
CA VAL A 306 -21.70 17.73 -10.89
C VAL A 306 -21.32 16.34 -10.35
N VAL A 307 -20.98 15.40 -11.23
CA VAL A 307 -20.51 14.06 -10.82
C VAL A 307 -19.19 14.17 -10.05
N LEU A 308 -18.21 14.94 -10.54
CA LEU A 308 -16.94 15.17 -9.84
C LEU A 308 -17.16 15.77 -8.45
N LEU A 309 -17.97 16.82 -8.33
CA LEU A 309 -18.29 17.45 -7.05
C LEU A 309 -19.00 16.49 -6.11
N THR A 310 -19.94 15.69 -6.62
CA THR A 310 -20.62 14.65 -5.84
C THR A 310 -19.60 13.67 -5.24
N VAL A 311 -18.72 13.14 -6.09
CA VAL A 311 -17.66 12.20 -5.70
C VAL A 311 -16.67 12.81 -4.70
N LEU A 312 -16.35 14.09 -4.84
CA LEU A 312 -15.48 14.84 -3.91
C LEU A 312 -16.15 15.11 -2.55
N LEU A 313 -17.47 15.33 -2.52
CA LEU A 313 -18.21 15.72 -1.31
C LEU A 313 -18.70 14.53 -0.48
N ILE A 314 -18.94 13.36 -1.11
CA ILE A 314 -19.40 12.15 -0.41
C ILE A 314 -18.44 11.76 0.73
N ARG A 315 -17.13 11.82 0.48
CA ARG A 315 -16.12 11.38 1.46
C ARG A 315 -16.09 12.28 2.71
N PRO A 316 -15.96 13.61 2.62
CA PRO A 316 -16.16 14.50 3.76
C PRO A 316 -17.48 14.27 4.48
N PHE A 317 -18.59 14.21 3.74
CA PHE A 317 -19.90 14.03 4.36
C PHE A 317 -19.96 12.73 5.18
N TRP A 318 -19.50 11.61 4.62
CA TRP A 318 -19.46 10.32 5.29
C TRP A 318 -18.55 10.30 6.52
N VAL A 319 -17.33 10.83 6.39
CA VAL A 319 -16.37 10.89 7.51
C VAL A 319 -16.92 11.74 8.66
N PHE A 320 -17.48 12.90 8.38
CA PHE A 320 -18.06 13.77 9.41
C PHE A 320 -19.35 13.20 10.00
N LEU A 321 -20.20 12.55 9.20
CA LEU A 321 -21.43 11.90 9.68
C LEU A 321 -21.10 10.74 10.63
N THR A 322 -20.28 9.78 10.17
CA THR A 322 -19.93 8.60 10.96
C THR A 322 -19.12 8.96 12.22
N TYR A 323 -18.32 10.02 12.16
CA TYR A 323 -17.59 10.52 13.33
C TYR A 323 -18.48 11.33 14.29
N GLY A 324 -19.35 12.20 13.77
CA GLY A 324 -20.31 12.98 14.56
C GLY A 324 -21.23 12.07 15.38
N GLN A 325 -21.71 10.99 14.76
CA GLN A 325 -22.46 9.93 15.44
C GLN A 325 -21.66 9.27 16.59
N ARG A 326 -20.34 9.07 16.44
CA ARG A 326 -19.50 8.48 17.50
C ARG A 326 -19.28 9.41 18.67
N VAL A 327 -19.07 10.71 18.41
CA VAL A 327 -18.92 11.72 19.48
C VAL A 327 -20.22 11.83 20.26
N LEU A 328 -21.36 11.91 19.57
CA LEU A 328 -22.68 11.98 20.19
C LEU A 328 -22.98 10.71 20.99
N ARG A 329 -22.73 9.53 20.42
CA ARG A 329 -22.91 8.24 21.09
C ARG A 329 -21.99 8.08 22.31
N ARG A 330 -20.75 8.61 22.28
CA ARG A 330 -19.86 8.64 23.46
C ARG A 330 -20.40 9.56 24.55
N ARG A 331 -20.91 10.74 24.19
CA ARG A 331 -21.50 11.71 25.12
C ARG A 331 -22.81 11.21 25.72
N TYR A 332 -23.56 10.37 25.00
CA TYR A 332 -24.78 9.73 25.49
C TYR A 332 -24.48 8.49 26.35
N LEU A 333 -23.44 7.72 26.01
CA LEU A 333 -23.04 6.53 26.75
C LEU A 333 -22.06 6.80 27.90
N SER A 334 -21.62 8.04 28.12
CA SER A 334 -20.81 8.42 29.29
C SER A 334 -21.61 8.38 30.60
N PHE A 335 -22.93 8.26 30.51
CA PHE A 335 -23.81 8.06 31.66
C PHE A 335 -23.88 6.59 32.14
N LEU A 336 -23.28 5.64 31.42
CA LEU A 336 -23.21 4.23 31.86
C LEU A 336 -21.81 3.90 32.42
N PRO A 337 -21.72 3.24 33.59
CA PRO A 337 -20.44 2.80 34.15
C PRO A 337 -19.80 1.74 33.25
N ARG A 338 -18.55 1.95 32.81
CA ARG A 338 -17.81 1.02 31.96
C ARG A 338 -16.51 0.58 32.61
N ARG A 339 -16.21 -0.72 32.49
CA ARG A 339 -14.91 -1.33 32.79
C ARG A 339 -13.78 -0.60 32.04
N PRO A 340 -12.60 -0.43 32.65
CA PRO A 340 -11.45 0.22 32.02
C PRO A 340 -11.03 -0.60 30.80
N ARG A 341 -11.31 -0.08 29.60
CA ARG A 341 -10.79 -0.61 28.34
C ARG A 341 -9.45 0.06 28.05
N ARG A 342 -8.50 -0.71 27.50
CA ARG A 342 -7.15 -0.26 27.15
C ARG A 342 -7.16 1.11 26.44
N PRO A 343 -6.26 2.06 26.78
CA PRO A 343 -6.46 3.49 26.49
C PRO A 343 -6.43 3.90 25.01
N ASP A 344 -5.72 3.16 24.14
CA ASP A 344 -5.34 3.72 22.83
C ASP A 344 -6.22 3.36 21.63
N ALA A 345 -6.88 2.20 21.60
CA ALA A 345 -7.56 1.74 20.39
C ALA A 345 -8.87 2.49 20.08
N THR A 346 -9.40 3.28 21.01
CA THR A 346 -10.74 3.89 20.87
C THR A 346 -10.75 5.41 20.86
N ARG A 347 -9.62 6.09 21.07
CA ARG A 347 -9.59 7.55 21.01
C ARG A 347 -10.03 8.01 19.62
N PRO A 348 -11.02 8.91 19.53
CA PRO A 348 -11.46 9.41 18.24
C PRO A 348 -10.34 10.27 17.64
N LEU A 349 -10.15 10.21 16.32
CA LEU A 349 -9.14 11.02 15.63
C LEU A 349 -9.37 12.51 15.93
N PRO A 350 -8.33 13.32 16.18
CA PRO A 350 -8.44 14.76 16.21
C PRO A 350 -9.14 15.31 14.97
N ARG A 351 -9.86 16.43 15.11
CA ARG A 351 -10.61 17.04 14.00
C ARG A 351 -9.73 17.33 12.78
N ALA A 352 -8.49 17.75 13.00
CA ALA A 352 -7.52 17.98 11.95
C ALA A 352 -7.19 16.69 11.17
N GLN A 353 -6.98 15.56 11.86
CA GLN A 353 -6.72 14.28 11.22
C GLN A 353 -7.93 13.78 10.42
N LEU A 354 -9.16 14.02 10.90
CA LEU A 354 -10.38 13.68 10.15
C LEU A 354 -10.51 14.46 8.85
N LEU A 355 -10.17 15.76 8.87
CA LEU A 355 -10.15 16.58 7.66
C LEU A 355 -9.18 15.99 6.63
N VAL A 356 -8.01 15.52 7.05
CA VAL A 356 -7.06 14.86 6.16
C VAL A 356 -7.62 13.53 5.63
N VAL A 357 -8.18 12.67 6.48
CA VAL A 357 -8.87 11.43 6.04
C VAL A 357 -9.94 11.76 5.01
N SER A 358 -10.73 12.81 5.23
CA SER A 358 -11.82 13.16 4.32
C SER A 358 -11.35 13.67 2.97
N TRP A 359 -10.17 14.27 2.91
CA TRP A 359 -9.64 14.92 1.71
C TRP A 359 -8.63 14.07 0.93
N SER A 360 -8.25 12.90 1.46
CA SER A 360 -7.26 12.00 0.86
C SER A 360 -7.86 10.98 -0.12
N GLY A 361 -9.13 11.12 -0.52
CA GLY A 361 -9.82 10.15 -1.39
C GLY A 361 -9.65 10.42 -2.87
N MET A 362 -8.43 10.33 -3.37
CA MET A 362 -8.11 10.51 -4.79
C MET A 362 -8.60 9.32 -5.60
N ARG A 363 -9.05 9.53 -6.84
CA ARG A 363 -9.39 8.42 -7.75
C ARG A 363 -8.22 8.24 -8.70
N GLY A 364 -7.95 7.00 -9.06
CA GLY A 364 -6.72 6.62 -9.76
C GLY A 364 -6.98 5.65 -10.90
N VAL A 365 -5.99 4.81 -11.17
CA VAL A 365 -6.04 3.90 -12.32
C VAL A 365 -7.03 2.76 -12.18
N VAL A 366 -7.40 2.35 -10.96
CA VAL A 366 -8.47 1.36 -10.77
C VAL A 366 -9.79 1.86 -11.38
N THR A 367 -10.11 3.15 -11.20
CA THR A 367 -11.28 3.79 -11.84
C THR A 367 -11.18 3.75 -13.36
N MET A 368 -10.01 4.03 -13.93
CA MET A 368 -9.81 3.99 -15.39
C MET A 368 -9.91 2.57 -15.94
N ALA A 369 -9.31 1.59 -15.26
CA ALA A 369 -9.35 0.19 -15.64
C ALA A 369 -10.78 -0.35 -15.59
N ALA A 370 -11.51 -0.09 -14.50
CA ALA A 370 -12.90 -0.48 -14.36
C ALA A 370 -13.81 0.20 -15.42
N ALA A 371 -13.57 1.48 -15.74
CA ALA A 371 -14.29 2.17 -16.81
C ALA A 371 -14.04 1.56 -18.19
N ALA A 372 -12.79 1.18 -18.48
CA ALA A 372 -12.41 0.52 -19.72
C ALA A 372 -13.00 -0.90 -19.80
N GLY A 373 -13.12 -1.58 -18.64
CA GLY A 373 -13.73 -2.90 -18.48
C GLY A 373 -15.25 -2.96 -18.66
N VAL A 374 -15.92 -1.82 -18.86
CA VAL A 374 -17.34 -1.81 -19.26
C VAL A 374 -17.46 -2.50 -20.63
N PRO A 375 -18.28 -3.57 -20.75
CA PRO A 375 -18.41 -4.33 -22.00
C PRO A 375 -18.79 -3.44 -23.18
N ALA A 376 -18.31 -3.77 -24.38
CA ALA A 376 -18.72 -3.08 -25.60
C ALA A 376 -20.18 -3.39 -25.98
N MET A 377 -20.62 -4.63 -25.71
CA MET A 377 -21.93 -5.16 -26.06
C MET A 377 -22.62 -5.78 -24.85
N THR A 378 -23.95 -5.80 -24.88
CA THR A 378 -24.83 -6.53 -23.96
C THR A 378 -24.97 -8.00 -24.37
N ALA A 379 -25.59 -8.83 -23.53
CA ALA A 379 -25.79 -10.26 -23.86
C ALA A 379 -26.71 -10.48 -25.07
N SER A 380 -27.56 -9.50 -25.40
CA SER A 380 -28.40 -9.49 -26.62
C SER A 380 -27.64 -9.05 -27.88
N GLY A 381 -26.37 -8.65 -27.76
CA GLY A 381 -25.55 -8.16 -28.88
C GLY A 381 -25.72 -6.68 -29.19
N GLU A 382 -26.52 -5.93 -28.42
CA GLU A 382 -26.66 -4.48 -28.57
C GLU A 382 -25.50 -3.72 -27.90
N PRO A 383 -25.11 -2.53 -28.39
CA PRO A 383 -24.09 -1.70 -27.75
C PRO A 383 -24.42 -1.39 -26.29
N PHE A 384 -23.42 -1.43 -25.41
CA PHE A 384 -23.62 -1.10 -24.01
C PHE A 384 -24.09 0.36 -23.85
N PRO A 385 -25.15 0.61 -23.05
CA PRO A 385 -25.74 1.94 -22.91
C PRO A 385 -24.74 2.94 -22.30
N GLY A 386 -24.42 3.98 -23.06
CA GLY A 386 -23.62 5.11 -22.58
C GLY A 386 -22.15 4.79 -22.24
N ARG A 387 -21.57 3.71 -22.79
CA ARG A 387 -20.18 3.28 -22.49
C ARG A 387 -19.15 4.41 -22.60
N SER A 388 -19.14 5.15 -23.71
CA SER A 388 -18.19 6.25 -23.90
C SER A 388 -18.41 7.41 -22.91
N ILE A 389 -19.67 7.69 -22.55
CA ILE A 389 -20.01 8.67 -21.52
C ILE A 389 -19.50 8.22 -20.14
N ILE A 390 -19.65 6.94 -19.80
CA ILE A 390 -19.13 6.38 -18.54
C ILE A 390 -17.61 6.53 -18.49
N GLN A 391 -16.91 6.18 -19.58
CA GLN A 391 -15.46 6.32 -19.67
C GLN A 391 -15.00 7.77 -19.54
N ALA A 392 -15.70 8.71 -20.18
CA ALA A 392 -15.40 10.14 -20.09
C ALA A 392 -15.66 10.72 -18.71
N LEU A 393 -16.78 10.37 -18.08
CA LEU A 393 -17.06 10.82 -16.72
C LEU A 393 -16.09 10.20 -15.71
N ALA A 394 -15.76 8.91 -15.85
CA ALA A 394 -14.76 8.25 -15.02
C ALA A 394 -13.38 8.91 -15.17
N PHE A 395 -12.97 9.25 -16.40
CA PHE A 395 -11.74 9.99 -16.67
C PHE A 395 -11.73 11.37 -16.00
N VAL A 396 -12.79 12.17 -16.19
CA VAL A 396 -12.89 13.50 -15.57
C VAL A 396 -12.89 13.40 -14.04
N VAL A 397 -13.56 12.40 -13.47
CA VAL A 397 -13.55 12.18 -12.02
C VAL A 397 -12.17 11.77 -11.53
N ALA A 398 -11.51 10.84 -12.21
CA ALA A 398 -10.22 10.33 -11.81
C ALA A 398 -9.13 11.41 -11.95
N VAL A 399 -8.97 12.00 -13.14
CA VAL A 399 -7.98 13.07 -13.37
C VAL A 399 -8.35 14.33 -12.58
N GLY A 400 -9.61 14.73 -12.56
CA GLY A 400 -10.06 15.92 -11.84
C GLY A 400 -9.82 15.81 -10.33
N SER A 401 -10.17 14.68 -9.71
CA SER A 401 -9.89 14.47 -8.28
C SER A 401 -8.39 14.46 -7.97
N LEU A 402 -7.57 13.84 -8.83
CA LEU A 402 -6.12 13.84 -8.70
C LEU A 402 -5.55 15.27 -8.79
N LEU A 403 -5.90 16.02 -9.84
CA LEU A 403 -5.41 17.38 -10.05
C LEU A 403 -5.86 18.36 -8.96
N ILE A 404 -7.01 18.12 -8.33
CA ILE A 404 -7.52 18.95 -7.24
C ILE A 404 -6.90 18.55 -5.90
N GLN A 405 -6.93 17.26 -5.54
CA GLN A 405 -6.59 16.79 -4.20
C GLN A 405 -5.09 16.63 -3.96
N VAL A 406 -4.32 16.15 -4.94
CA VAL A 406 -2.87 15.94 -4.80
C VAL A 406 -2.12 17.25 -4.41
N PRO A 407 -2.38 18.42 -5.02
CA PRO A 407 -1.72 19.66 -4.62
C PRO A 407 -2.34 20.31 -3.37
N THR A 408 -3.64 20.13 -3.12
CA THR A 408 -4.33 20.76 -1.98
C THR A 408 -4.11 20.00 -0.67
N LEU A 409 -3.83 18.70 -0.69
CA LEU A 409 -3.58 17.89 0.51
C LEU A 409 -2.33 18.35 1.29
N PRO A 410 -1.15 18.57 0.68
CA PRO A 410 0.01 19.17 1.37
C PRO A 410 -0.28 20.54 1.98
N MET A 411 -1.10 21.36 1.32
CA MET A 411 -1.50 22.67 1.83
C MET A 411 -2.40 22.54 3.06
N LEU A 412 -3.37 21.61 3.01
CA LEU A 412 -4.27 21.31 4.13
C LEU A 412 -3.50 20.80 5.35
N VAL A 413 -2.58 19.85 5.15
CA VAL A 413 -1.76 19.28 6.24
C VAL A 413 -0.89 20.35 6.91
N ARG A 414 -0.24 21.21 6.11
CA ARG A 414 0.57 22.33 6.63
C ARG A 414 -0.27 23.36 7.39
N ARG A 415 -1.45 23.73 6.88
CA ARG A 415 -2.34 24.71 7.53
C ARG A 415 -2.94 24.20 8.83
N LEU A 416 -3.26 22.92 8.90
CA LEU A 416 -3.83 22.32 10.09
C LEU A 416 -2.79 22.08 11.19
N GLY A 417 -1.51 22.35 10.94
CA GLY A 417 -0.44 22.12 11.91
C GLY A 417 -0.44 20.68 12.41
N ILE A 418 -0.75 19.72 11.51
CA ILE A 418 -0.61 18.29 11.81
C ILE A 418 0.89 17.97 11.76
N SER A 419 1.61 18.60 12.67
CA SER A 419 2.97 18.27 13.05
C SER A 419 2.84 17.08 13.98
N ALA A 420 3.51 16.01 13.62
CA ALA A 420 3.56 14.80 14.40
C ALA A 420 4.29 14.99 15.74
N ASP A 421 4.26 16.12 16.44
CA ASP A 421 5.14 16.33 17.60
C ASP A 421 4.81 15.38 18.76
N ASP A 422 3.52 15.17 19.06
CA ASP A 422 3.06 14.17 20.03
C ASP A 422 3.34 12.73 19.55
N GLU A 423 3.25 12.48 18.24
CA GLU A 423 3.43 11.15 17.65
C GLU A 423 4.90 10.80 17.43
N ARG A 424 5.75 11.79 17.16
CA ARG A 424 7.21 11.72 17.14
C ARG A 424 7.73 11.42 18.54
N ALA A 425 7.15 12.02 19.58
CA ALA A 425 7.50 11.69 20.96
C ALA A 425 7.18 10.21 21.27
N ALA A 426 5.99 9.75 20.90
CA ALA A 426 5.57 8.35 21.06
C ALA A 426 6.45 7.39 20.22
N GLU A 427 6.75 7.75 18.97
CA GLU A 427 7.62 6.98 18.08
C GLU A 427 9.05 6.91 18.61
N THR A 428 9.60 8.03 19.08
CA THR A 428 10.93 8.07 19.71
C THR A 428 10.98 7.21 20.97
N ALA A 429 9.88 7.17 21.74
CA ALA A 429 9.78 6.26 22.89
C ALA A 429 9.73 4.79 22.45
N ALA A 430 8.98 4.46 21.41
CA ALA A 430 8.90 3.11 20.86
C ALA A 430 10.25 2.64 20.29
N THR A 431 10.94 3.48 19.53
CA THR A 431 12.29 3.22 19.01
C THR A 431 13.29 3.04 20.16
N ARG A 432 13.22 3.85 21.22
CA ARG A 432 14.06 3.67 22.41
C ARG A 432 13.82 2.32 23.08
N ARG A 433 12.56 1.89 23.21
CA ARG A 433 12.21 0.56 23.74
C ARG A 433 12.74 -0.56 22.86
N ALA A 434 12.55 -0.49 21.54
CA ALA A 434 13.06 -1.48 20.60
C ALA A 434 14.59 -1.62 20.70
N ARG A 435 15.32 -0.49 20.74
CA ARG A 435 16.77 -0.47 20.94
C ARG A 435 17.20 -1.04 22.29
N HIS A 436 16.44 -0.78 23.34
CA HIS A 436 16.71 -1.37 24.65
C HIS A 436 16.54 -2.90 24.62
N ILE A 437 15.46 -3.40 24.02
CA ILE A 437 15.21 -4.84 23.84
C ILE A 437 16.34 -5.48 23.03
N ALA A 438 16.73 -4.89 21.89
CA ALA A 438 17.82 -5.39 21.07
C ALA A 438 19.17 -5.38 21.81
N ARG A 439 19.51 -4.29 22.53
CA ARG A 439 20.74 -4.24 23.33
C ARG A 439 20.76 -5.32 24.42
N ALA A 440 19.68 -5.43 25.19
CA ALA A 440 19.58 -6.42 26.24
C ALA A 440 19.63 -7.87 25.72
N ALA A 441 19.15 -8.11 24.49
CA ALA A 441 19.25 -9.41 23.83
C ALA A 441 20.68 -9.71 23.36
N ALA A 442 21.36 -8.74 22.75
CA ALA A 442 22.76 -8.88 22.35
C ALA A 442 23.69 -9.11 23.55
N GLU A 443 23.51 -8.37 24.64
CA GLU A 443 24.29 -8.55 25.87
C GLU A 443 24.08 -9.94 26.49
N ARG A 444 22.85 -10.46 26.45
CA ARG A 444 22.55 -11.82 26.89
C ARG A 444 23.25 -12.86 26.00
N ALA A 445 23.04 -12.79 24.69
CA ALA A 445 23.64 -13.71 23.73
C ALA A 445 25.18 -13.72 23.84
N LEU A 446 25.78 -12.55 24.00
CA LEU A 446 27.22 -12.42 24.17
C LEU A 446 27.71 -13.05 25.49
N ARG A 447 26.99 -12.88 26.60
CA ARG A 447 27.32 -13.55 27.86
C ARG A 447 27.24 -15.07 27.73
N ASP A 448 26.19 -15.55 27.07
CA ASP A 448 25.97 -16.99 26.87
C ASP A 448 27.09 -17.57 25.99
N LEU A 449 27.45 -16.91 24.90
CA LEU A 449 28.56 -17.30 24.01
C LEU A 449 29.93 -17.28 24.70
N LEU A 450 30.15 -16.36 25.64
CA LEU A 450 31.40 -16.33 26.40
C LEU A 450 31.48 -17.44 27.45
N ALA A 451 30.33 -17.86 27.99
CA ALA A 451 30.23 -18.97 28.95
C ALA A 451 30.36 -20.32 28.23
N GLU A 452 29.66 -20.48 27.11
CA GLU A 452 29.63 -21.68 26.28
C GLU A 452 29.94 -21.30 24.83
N PRO A 453 31.22 -21.34 24.41
CA PRO A 453 31.60 -20.99 23.05
C PRO A 453 30.99 -21.95 22.02
N PRO A 454 30.59 -21.45 20.84
CA PRO A 454 30.03 -22.31 19.79
C PRO A 454 31.03 -23.39 19.36
N SER A 455 30.51 -24.58 19.08
CA SER A 455 31.28 -25.68 18.52
C SER A 455 31.87 -25.28 17.16
N GLY A 456 33.19 -25.46 17.01
CA GLY A 456 33.92 -25.10 15.78
C GLY A 456 34.58 -23.72 15.79
N VAL A 457 34.44 -22.93 16.87
CA VAL A 457 35.24 -21.71 17.08
C VAL A 457 36.53 -22.07 17.85
N ASP A 458 37.67 -21.58 17.36
CA ASP A 458 38.97 -21.79 18.02
C ASP A 458 38.94 -21.21 19.46
N PRO A 459 39.23 -22.02 20.50
CA PRO A 459 39.33 -21.54 21.88
C PRO A 459 40.29 -20.37 22.08
N ALA A 460 41.38 -20.30 21.29
CA ALA A 460 42.32 -19.19 21.34
C ALA A 460 41.69 -17.89 20.81
N ALA A 461 40.92 -17.99 19.73
CA ALA A 461 40.17 -16.86 19.18
C ALA A 461 39.09 -16.35 20.14
N MET A 462 38.38 -17.25 20.84
CA MET A 462 37.40 -16.86 21.85
C MET A 462 38.04 -16.15 23.05
N THR A 463 39.24 -16.58 23.44
CA THR A 463 40.01 -15.95 24.52
C THR A 463 40.40 -14.53 24.14
N ALA A 464 40.88 -14.32 22.91
CA ALA A 464 41.17 -12.99 22.37
C ALA A 464 39.94 -12.07 22.33
N ILE A 465 38.75 -12.60 21.97
CA ILE A 465 37.49 -11.85 22.01
C ILE A 465 37.14 -11.43 23.46
N ARG A 466 37.30 -12.35 24.43
CA ARG A 466 37.05 -12.09 25.85
C ARG A 466 37.97 -10.99 26.39
N GLU A 467 39.26 -11.07 26.07
CA GLU A 467 40.26 -10.07 26.46
C GLU A 467 40.01 -8.72 25.82
N ARG A 468 39.67 -8.66 24.52
CA ARG A 468 39.32 -7.43 23.82
C ARG A 468 38.10 -6.74 24.43
N MET A 469 37.09 -7.50 24.84
CA MET A 469 35.93 -6.91 25.50
C MET A 469 36.21 -6.44 26.92
N ALA A 470 37.02 -7.19 27.67
CA ALA A 470 37.49 -6.73 28.97
C ALA A 470 38.30 -5.43 28.83
N ALA A 471 39.15 -5.32 27.80
CA ALA A 471 39.88 -4.12 27.46
C ALA A 471 38.96 -2.96 27.05
N ALA A 472 37.95 -3.18 26.20
CA ALA A 472 37.00 -2.16 25.78
C ALA A 472 36.11 -1.65 26.95
N MET A 473 35.74 -2.52 27.89
CA MET A 473 35.03 -2.12 29.10
C MET A 473 35.92 -1.30 30.04
N ARG A 474 37.19 -1.68 30.18
CA ARG A 474 38.20 -0.92 30.94
C ARG A 474 38.47 0.45 30.30
N ALA A 475 38.65 0.51 28.98
CA ALA A 475 38.88 1.74 28.22
C ALA A 475 37.70 2.72 28.25
N ARG A 476 36.47 2.25 28.45
CA ARG A 476 35.31 3.15 28.70
C ARG A 476 35.32 3.75 30.11
N GLN A 477 36.03 3.13 31.05
CA GLN A 477 36.14 3.57 32.45
C GLN A 477 37.39 4.42 32.70
N SER A 478 38.43 4.28 31.87
CA SER A 478 39.66 5.08 31.91
C SER A 478 39.82 5.87 30.61
N ALA A 479 39.68 7.20 30.67
CA ALA A 479 39.84 8.08 29.51
C ALA A 479 41.31 8.27 29.06
N ASP A 480 42.16 7.27 29.29
CA ASP A 480 43.61 7.37 29.06
C ASP A 480 44.15 6.09 28.43
N ASP A 481 44.73 6.27 27.24
CA ASP A 481 45.85 5.52 26.66
C ASP A 481 45.70 4.00 26.40
N ARG A 482 45.48 3.61 25.13
CA ARG A 482 46.54 3.16 24.18
C ARG A 482 46.01 2.37 22.99
N ASP A 483 46.34 2.90 21.81
CA ASP A 483 46.65 2.14 20.59
C ASP A 483 47.98 1.40 20.80
N VAL A 484 48.12 0.15 20.33
CA VAL A 484 49.36 -0.51 19.82
C VAL A 484 49.29 -2.06 19.79
N GLU A 485 48.47 -2.77 20.57
CA GLU A 485 48.39 -4.26 20.49
C GLU A 485 47.20 -4.81 19.66
N VAL A 486 46.30 -3.95 19.17
CA VAL A 486 45.04 -4.37 18.53
C VAL A 486 45.22 -4.75 17.05
N GLU A 487 46.23 -4.22 16.36
CA GLU A 487 46.45 -4.42 14.92
C GLU A 487 46.96 -5.82 14.53
N GLU A 488 47.70 -6.51 15.41
CA GLU A 488 48.29 -7.82 15.07
C GLU A 488 47.29 -8.98 15.20
N ALA A 489 46.35 -8.89 16.15
CA ALA A 489 45.29 -9.88 16.34
C ALA A 489 44.18 -9.80 15.25
N GLU A 490 43.93 -8.62 14.66
CA GLU A 490 42.98 -8.42 13.55
C GLU A 490 43.42 -9.07 12.23
N ARG A 491 44.71 -9.40 12.11
CA ARG A 491 45.26 -10.12 10.95
C ARG A 491 45.05 -11.64 11.03
N SER A 492 44.72 -12.19 12.21
CA SER A 492 44.48 -13.63 12.32
C SER A 492 43.11 -13.99 11.71
N PRO A 493 43.06 -14.81 10.65
CA PRO A 493 41.79 -15.19 10.02
C PRO A 493 40.86 -15.94 10.99
N ALA A 494 41.42 -16.67 11.96
CA ALA A 494 40.65 -17.38 12.98
C ALA A 494 39.92 -16.43 13.95
N VAL A 495 40.57 -15.35 14.38
CA VAL A 495 39.95 -14.31 15.25
C VAL A 495 38.87 -13.56 14.50
N ARG A 496 39.11 -13.22 13.22
CA ARG A 496 38.11 -12.59 12.36
C ARG A 496 36.88 -13.49 12.17
N GLN A 497 37.08 -14.76 11.84
CA GLN A 497 35.99 -15.73 11.67
C GLN A 497 35.21 -15.94 12.97
N ALA A 498 35.89 -16.05 14.12
CA ALA A 498 35.24 -16.15 15.42
C ALA A 498 34.39 -14.91 15.74
N MET A 499 34.90 -13.71 15.44
CA MET A 499 34.19 -12.44 15.64
C MET A 499 32.95 -12.34 14.75
N LEU A 500 33.04 -12.78 13.49
CA LEU A 500 31.90 -12.84 12.57
C LEU A 500 30.83 -13.82 13.09
N THR A 501 31.22 -14.99 13.58
CA THR A 501 30.30 -15.98 14.17
C THR A 501 29.59 -15.41 15.40
N VAL A 502 30.32 -14.83 16.34
CA VAL A 502 29.76 -14.20 17.55
C VAL A 502 28.79 -13.07 17.16
N ARG A 503 29.17 -12.23 16.19
CA ARG A 503 28.32 -11.14 15.72
C ARG A 503 27.04 -11.64 15.06
N ARG A 504 27.10 -12.68 14.23
CA ARG A 504 25.92 -13.32 13.62
C ARG A 504 24.95 -13.86 14.67
N GLU A 505 25.45 -14.54 15.69
CA GLU A 505 24.64 -15.06 16.79
C GLU A 505 23.98 -13.94 17.61
N MET A 506 24.72 -12.88 17.92
CA MET A 506 24.18 -11.70 18.58
C MET A 506 23.06 -11.05 17.76
N LEU A 507 23.28 -10.84 16.46
CA LEU A 507 22.27 -10.29 15.55
C LEU A 507 21.03 -11.19 15.47
N ALA A 508 21.21 -12.51 15.39
CA ALA A 508 20.11 -13.47 15.40
C ALA A 508 19.29 -13.41 16.70
N ALA A 509 19.95 -13.26 17.85
CA ALA A 509 19.28 -13.09 19.14
C ALA A 509 18.50 -11.76 19.22
N GLN A 510 19.06 -10.67 18.68
CA GLN A 510 18.37 -9.38 18.59
C GLN A 510 17.10 -9.47 17.74
N ARG A 511 17.18 -10.11 16.57
CA ARG A 511 16.03 -10.34 15.69
C ARG A 511 14.93 -11.11 16.41
N ARG A 512 15.27 -12.26 17.03
CA ARG A 512 14.32 -13.07 17.81
C ARG A 512 13.65 -12.27 18.92
N ALA A 513 14.39 -11.45 19.65
CA ALA A 513 13.85 -10.63 20.73
C ALA A 513 12.90 -9.53 20.21
N LEU A 514 13.24 -8.89 19.09
CA LEU A 514 12.39 -7.88 18.46
C LEU A 514 11.08 -8.49 17.92
N THR A 515 11.15 -9.66 17.28
CA THR A 515 9.98 -10.41 16.80
C THR A 515 9.09 -10.86 17.96
N ALA A 516 9.67 -11.41 19.03
CA ALA A 516 8.91 -11.82 20.22
C ALA A 516 8.22 -10.64 20.90
N ALA A 517 8.89 -9.48 21.01
CA ALA A 517 8.30 -8.27 21.58
C ALA A 517 7.15 -7.71 20.71
N ARG A 518 7.26 -7.83 19.38
CA ARG A 518 6.14 -7.54 18.46
C ARG A 518 4.97 -8.49 18.70
N ASP A 519 5.22 -9.80 18.78
CA ASP A 519 4.17 -10.82 18.95
C ASP A 519 3.45 -10.67 20.30
N ALA A 520 4.16 -10.21 21.33
CA ALA A 520 3.59 -9.84 22.62
C ALA A 520 2.79 -8.51 22.59
N GLY A 521 2.86 -7.75 21.49
CA GLY A 521 2.21 -6.44 21.33
C GLY A 521 2.93 -5.29 22.06
N GLU A 522 4.20 -5.48 22.43
CA GLU A 522 5.03 -4.45 23.08
C GLU A 522 5.64 -3.47 22.06
N LEU A 523 5.85 -3.94 20.82
CA LEU A 523 6.36 -3.17 19.69
C LEU A 523 5.38 -3.24 18.51
N ASP A 524 5.25 -2.13 17.78
CA ASP A 524 4.56 -2.12 16.50
C ASP A 524 5.47 -2.68 15.39
N ASP A 525 4.89 -3.37 14.40
CA ASP A 525 5.61 -3.98 13.26
C ASP A 525 6.58 -3.01 12.56
N GLU A 526 6.17 -1.75 12.39
CA GLU A 526 6.97 -0.74 11.68
C GLU A 526 8.23 -0.37 12.48
N VAL A 527 8.12 -0.27 13.80
CA VAL A 527 9.28 0.03 14.67
C VAL A 527 10.24 -1.14 14.67
N MET A 528 9.72 -2.36 14.73
CA MET A 528 10.50 -3.59 14.59
C MET A 528 11.22 -3.60 13.23
N ARG A 529 10.51 -3.40 12.11
CA ARG A 529 11.09 -3.41 10.76
C ARG A 529 12.19 -2.38 10.56
N ARG A 530 12.05 -1.17 11.09
CA ARG A 530 13.12 -0.16 11.03
C ARG A 530 14.37 -0.57 11.80
N GLU A 531 14.23 -1.19 12.97
CA GLU A 531 15.39 -1.70 13.70
C GLU A 531 15.97 -2.95 13.02
N LEU A 532 15.15 -3.84 12.44
CA LEU A 532 15.64 -4.95 11.61
C LEU A 532 16.43 -4.46 10.39
N GLU A 533 15.94 -3.44 9.68
CA GLU A 533 16.65 -2.81 8.56
C GLU A 533 18.02 -2.28 8.98
N ARG A 534 18.10 -1.66 10.17
CA ARG A 534 19.38 -1.24 10.74
C ARG A 534 20.30 -2.43 11.01
N LEU A 535 19.80 -3.50 11.63
CA LEU A 535 20.57 -4.71 11.87
C LEU A 535 21.05 -5.36 10.57
N ASP A 536 20.25 -5.32 9.50
CA ASP A 536 20.61 -5.82 8.18
C ASP A 536 21.78 -5.03 7.57
N TYR A 537 21.80 -3.71 7.73
CA TYR A 537 22.95 -2.91 7.31
C TYR A 537 24.20 -3.20 8.16
N GLU A 538 24.04 -3.40 9.48
CA GLU A 538 25.14 -3.78 10.37
C GLU A 538 25.72 -5.17 10.05
N GLU A 539 24.90 -6.09 9.53
CA GLU A 539 25.33 -7.41 9.05
C GLU A 539 25.98 -7.35 7.67
N ALA A 540 25.39 -6.59 6.74
CA ALA A 540 25.93 -6.40 5.40
C ALA A 540 27.32 -5.74 5.41
N ALA A 541 27.52 -4.73 6.27
CA ALA A 541 28.83 -4.12 6.47
C ALA A 541 29.86 -5.13 6.98
N ALA A 542 29.47 -5.95 7.98
CA ALA A 542 30.35 -6.97 8.54
C ALA A 542 30.66 -8.13 7.59
N ALA A 543 29.81 -8.37 6.58
CA ALA A 543 30.05 -9.40 5.57
C ALA A 543 30.92 -8.91 4.40
N ALA A 544 31.14 -7.61 4.27
CA ALA A 544 31.96 -7.00 3.22
C ALA A 544 33.43 -6.82 3.64
N ASP A 545 33.71 -6.83 4.95
CA ASP A 545 35.04 -6.82 5.59
C ASP A 545 35.61 -8.25 5.77
#